data_AF-A0A9W8A3H5-F1
#
_entry.id   AF-A0A9W8A3H5-F1
#
_cell.length_a   1.000
_cell.length_b   1.000
_cell.length_c   1.000
_cell.angle_alpha   90.00
_cell.angle_beta   90.00
_cell.angle_gamma   90.00
#
_symmetry.space_group_name_H-M   'P 1'
#
loop_
_entity.id
_entity.type
_entity.pdbx_description
1 polymer ?
#
loop_
_entity_poly.entity_id
_entity_poly.type
_entity_poly.pdbx_seq_one_letter_code
_entity_poly.pdbx_strand_id
1 'polypeptide(L)'
;SKQQKAEDAAEETRRQAELDLLLMDDETLAAEARHFDMNEIIKSEKAKGRRRQRRRGKKGAEDDTAPIQEGFNINVADPRFAAVHESSTFAIDPTNPRFTKTKAMDELLSERRKRQRSTAN
;
A
#
# COMPACT_ATOMS: atom_id res chain seq x y z
N SER A 1 -8.84 -17.94 -36.74
CA SER A 1 -7.49 -17.31 -36.69
C SER A 1 -6.82 -17.65 -35.36
N LYS A 2 -5.49 -17.57 -35.25
CA LYS A 2 -4.78 -17.80 -33.96
C LYS A 2 -5.20 -16.80 -32.87
N GLN A 3 -5.69 -15.63 -33.29
CA GLN A 3 -6.25 -14.58 -32.43
C GLN A 3 -7.62 -14.96 -31.85
N GLN A 4 -8.54 -15.50 -32.67
CA GLN A 4 -9.85 -15.97 -32.18
C GLN A 4 -9.72 -17.07 -31.12
N LYS A 5 -8.84 -18.07 -31.33
CA LYS A 5 -8.59 -19.11 -30.32
C LYS A 5 -8.01 -18.58 -29.00
N ALA A 6 -7.28 -17.46 -29.04
CA ALA A 6 -6.72 -16.84 -27.84
C ALA A 6 -7.78 -16.00 -27.11
N GLU A 7 -8.68 -15.35 -27.85
CA GLU A 7 -9.82 -14.62 -27.30
C GLU A 7 -10.82 -15.56 -26.64
N ASP A 8 -11.18 -16.66 -27.31
CA ASP A 8 -12.08 -17.69 -26.78
C ASP A 8 -11.53 -18.29 -25.48
N ALA A 9 -10.23 -18.62 -25.45
CA ALA A 9 -9.57 -19.14 -24.25
C ALA A 9 -9.55 -18.11 -23.10
N ALA A 10 -9.33 -16.83 -23.41
CA ALA A 10 -9.39 -15.78 -22.40
C ALA A 10 -10.82 -15.59 -21.86
N GLU A 11 -11.84 -15.71 -22.72
CA GLU A 11 -13.23 -15.63 -22.30
C GLU A 11 -13.65 -16.83 -21.43
N GLU A 12 -13.21 -18.04 -21.77
CA GLU A 12 -13.41 -19.23 -20.94
C GLU A 12 -12.76 -19.09 -19.56
N THR A 13 -11.53 -18.57 -19.48
CA THR A 13 -10.87 -18.32 -18.19
C THR A 13 -11.60 -17.26 -17.35
N ARG A 14 -12.16 -16.23 -17.99
CA ARG A 14 -12.97 -15.21 -17.30
C ARG A 14 -14.26 -15.80 -16.75
N ARG A 15 -14.98 -16.57 -17.58
CA ARG A 15 -16.21 -17.27 -17.16
C ARG A 15 -15.95 -18.25 -16.03
N GLN A 16 -14.83 -18.97 -16.06
CA GLN A 16 -14.44 -19.86 -14.97
C GLN A 16 -14.16 -19.09 -13.68
N ALA A 17 -13.42 -17.98 -13.74
CA ALA A 17 -13.15 -17.14 -12.56
C ALA A 17 -14.42 -16.49 -12.00
N GLU A 18 -15.35 -16.07 -12.85
CA GLU A 18 -16.65 -15.52 -12.43
C GLU A 18 -17.53 -16.57 -11.75
N LEU A 19 -17.52 -17.82 -12.26
CA LEU A 19 -18.26 -18.93 -11.65
C LEU A 19 -17.66 -19.35 -10.31
N ASP A 20 -16.32 -19.37 -10.19
CA ASP A 20 -15.63 -19.67 -8.94
C ASP A 20 -16.01 -18.65 -7.86
N LEU A 21 -16.04 -17.36 -8.21
CA LEU A 21 -16.47 -16.29 -7.30
C LEU A 21 -17.94 -16.43 -6.83
N LEU A 22 -18.84 -16.92 -7.70
CA LEU A 22 -20.25 -17.15 -7.35
C LEU A 22 -20.45 -18.39 -6.46
N LEU A 23 -19.54 -19.37 -6.55
CA LEU A 23 -19.59 -20.61 -5.79
C LEU A 23 -18.84 -20.53 -4.46
N MET A 24 -17.95 -19.54 -4.31
CA MET A 24 -17.33 -19.21 -3.03
C MET A 24 -18.40 -18.85 -2.01
N ASP A 25 -18.32 -19.49 -0.86
CA ASP A 25 -19.18 -19.28 0.29
C ASP A 25 -18.84 -17.97 1.01
N ASP A 26 -19.85 -17.36 1.63
CA ASP A 26 -19.70 -16.09 2.36
C ASP A 26 -18.65 -16.17 3.48
N GLU A 27 -18.40 -17.36 4.04
CA GLU A 27 -17.35 -17.58 5.05
C GLU A 27 -15.93 -17.54 4.44
N THR A 28 -15.72 -18.07 3.23
CA THR A 28 -14.42 -17.97 2.54
C THR A 28 -14.19 -16.57 1.99
N LEU A 29 -15.23 -15.89 1.48
CA LEU A 29 -15.15 -14.48 1.11
C LEU A 29 -14.84 -13.59 2.32
N ALA A 30 -15.41 -13.89 3.50
CA ALA A 30 -15.08 -13.19 4.73
C ALA A 30 -13.65 -13.50 5.23
N ALA A 31 -13.15 -14.71 5.00
CA ALA A 31 -11.76 -15.09 5.32
C ALA A 31 -10.75 -14.45 4.33
N GLU A 32 -11.10 -14.28 3.07
CA GLU A 32 -10.30 -13.57 2.05
C GLU A 32 -10.42 -12.05 2.16
N ALA A 33 -11.48 -11.53 2.79
CA ALA A 33 -11.64 -10.12 3.12
C ALA A 33 -10.62 -9.72 4.18
N ARG A 34 -9.38 -9.47 3.74
CA ARG A 34 -8.32 -8.87 4.55
C ARG A 34 -8.77 -7.48 5.00
N HIS A 35 -9.37 -7.39 6.18
CA HIS A 35 -9.78 -6.12 6.76
C HIS A 35 -8.57 -5.21 6.98
N PHE A 36 -8.75 -3.91 6.74
CA PHE A 36 -7.72 -2.93 6.99
C PHE A 36 -7.61 -2.67 8.50
N ASP A 37 -6.65 -3.31 9.18
CA ASP A 37 -6.24 -2.93 10.54
C ASP A 37 -4.95 -2.10 10.50
N MET A 38 -5.12 -0.82 10.81
CA MET A 38 -4.02 0.15 10.87
C MET A 38 -2.96 -0.25 11.92
N ASN A 39 -3.34 -0.88 13.04
CA ASN A 39 -2.39 -1.33 14.06
C ASN A 39 -1.48 -2.45 13.55
N GLU A 40 -2.02 -3.39 12.79
CA GLU A 40 -1.25 -4.48 12.17
C GLU A 40 -0.29 -3.95 11.10
N ILE A 41 -0.75 -2.99 10.31
CA ILE A 41 0.06 -2.26 9.34
C ILE A 41 1.27 -1.64 10.03
N ILE A 42 1.09 -0.85 11.08
CA ILE A 42 2.22 -0.25 11.83
C ILE A 42 3.17 -1.32 12.37
N LYS A 43 2.64 -2.40 12.96
CA LYS A 43 3.45 -3.49 13.52
C LYS A 43 4.31 -4.15 12.43
N SER A 44 3.71 -4.44 11.27
CA SER A 44 4.40 -5.05 10.13
C SER A 44 5.49 -4.14 9.56
N GLU A 45 5.22 -2.83 9.40
CA GLU A 45 6.22 -1.85 8.93
C GLU A 45 7.42 -1.76 9.89
N LYS A 46 7.16 -1.65 11.20
CA LYS A 46 8.21 -1.62 12.23
C LYS A 46 9.02 -2.91 12.25
N ALA A 47 8.37 -4.06 12.10
CA ALA A 47 9.02 -5.36 12.05
C ALA A 47 9.90 -5.50 10.80
N LYS A 48 9.45 -5.08 9.62
CA LYS A 48 10.24 -5.06 8.37
C LYS A 48 11.50 -4.21 8.52
N GLY A 49 11.41 -3.04 9.17
CA GLY A 49 12.57 -2.20 9.47
C GLY A 49 13.62 -2.90 10.36
N ARG A 50 13.18 -3.54 11.45
CA ARG A 50 14.05 -4.29 12.37
C ARG A 50 14.65 -5.56 11.76
N ARG A 51 13.84 -6.31 10.98
CA ARG A 51 14.28 -7.52 10.26
C ARG A 51 15.32 -7.16 9.19
N ARG A 52 15.14 -6.06 8.44
CA ARG A 52 16.13 -5.57 7.46
C ARG A 52 17.46 -5.19 8.10
N GLN A 53 17.44 -4.66 9.33
CA GLN A 53 18.66 -4.35 10.09
C GLN A 53 19.37 -5.61 10.60
N ARG A 54 18.63 -6.65 10.99
CA ARG A 54 19.18 -7.93 11.52
C ARG A 54 19.52 -8.98 10.45
N ARG A 55 18.88 -8.93 9.27
CA ARG A 55 19.03 -9.92 8.19
C ARG A 55 19.57 -9.30 6.90
N ARG A 56 20.66 -8.52 6.98
CA ARG A 56 21.40 -8.08 5.77
C ARG A 56 21.96 -9.24 4.90
N GLY A 57 21.74 -10.51 5.26
CA GLY A 57 22.19 -11.69 4.51
C GLY A 57 21.15 -12.80 4.23
N LYS A 58 19.85 -12.65 4.56
CA LYS A 58 18.83 -13.66 4.22
C LYS A 58 17.54 -12.99 3.74
N LYS A 59 17.46 -12.78 2.41
CA LYS A 59 16.19 -12.63 1.68
C LYS A 59 15.43 -13.95 1.80
N GLY A 60 14.13 -13.89 2.08
CA GLY A 60 13.30 -15.10 2.13
C GLY A 60 12.60 -15.25 3.47
N ALA A 61 11.51 -14.51 3.61
CA ALA A 61 10.29 -14.92 4.28
C ALA A 61 9.28 -13.84 3.86
N GLU A 62 8.81 -13.97 2.63
CA GLU A 62 7.59 -13.32 2.16
C GLU A 62 6.49 -13.81 3.09
N ASP A 63 6.05 -12.90 3.95
CA ASP A 63 4.91 -13.14 4.79
C ASP A 63 3.72 -12.67 3.97
N ASP A 64 3.19 -13.56 3.12
CA ASP A 64 2.00 -13.32 2.29
C ASP A 64 0.76 -12.96 3.12
N THR A 65 0.87 -13.03 4.46
CA THR A 65 -0.14 -12.60 5.44
C THR A 65 0.01 -11.15 5.88
N ALA A 66 1.07 -10.44 5.48
CA ALA A 66 1.22 -9.03 5.86
C ALA A 66 0.06 -8.20 5.26
N PRO A 67 -0.62 -7.36 6.07
CA PRO A 67 -1.78 -6.58 5.62
C PRO A 67 -1.42 -5.47 4.60
N ILE A 68 -0.13 -5.26 4.34
CA ILE A 68 0.38 -4.26 3.40
C ILE A 68 0.93 -4.97 2.18
N GLN A 69 0.40 -4.61 1.01
CA GLN A 69 0.97 -4.99 -0.28
C GLN A 69 2.44 -4.58 -0.36
N GLU A 70 3.31 -5.53 -0.68
CA GLU A 70 4.73 -5.25 -0.85
C GLU A 70 4.93 -4.30 -2.04
N GLY A 71 5.71 -3.23 -1.84
CA GLY A 71 6.02 -2.26 -2.91
C GLY A 71 5.04 -1.09 -3.05
N PHE A 72 4.04 -0.95 -2.17
CA PHE A 72 3.22 0.25 -2.15
C PHE A 72 4.06 1.51 -1.88
N ASN A 73 3.92 2.51 -2.76
CA ASN A 73 4.55 3.84 -2.64
C ASN A 73 3.48 4.90 -2.91
N ILE A 74 3.45 5.95 -2.08
CA ILE A 74 2.45 7.01 -2.23
C ILE A 74 2.85 7.96 -3.36
N ASN A 75 1.90 8.33 -4.22
CA ASN A 75 2.12 9.37 -5.21
C ASN A 75 2.03 10.76 -4.55
N VAL A 76 3.17 11.31 -4.15
CA VAL A 76 3.27 12.65 -3.53
C VAL A 76 2.98 13.81 -4.49
N ALA A 77 2.90 13.53 -5.80
CA ALA A 77 2.56 14.52 -6.83
C ALA A 77 1.05 14.54 -7.15
N ASP A 78 0.24 13.68 -6.51
CA ASP A 78 -1.21 13.67 -6.72
C ASP A 78 -1.83 15.01 -6.23
N PRO A 79 -2.64 15.69 -7.07
CA PRO A 79 -3.32 16.94 -6.70
C PRO A 79 -4.12 16.86 -5.41
N ARG A 80 -4.62 15.67 -5.02
CA ARG A 80 -5.34 15.47 -3.75
C ARG A 80 -4.49 15.78 -2.52
N PHE A 81 -3.16 15.68 -2.61
CA PHE A 81 -2.24 16.01 -1.52
C PHE A 81 -1.69 17.44 -1.58
N ALA A 82 -2.07 18.25 -2.59
CA ALA A 82 -1.56 19.62 -2.73
C ALA A 82 -1.82 20.46 -1.46
N ALA A 83 -3.03 20.37 -0.90
CA ALA A 83 -3.41 21.09 0.31
C ALA A 83 -2.52 20.77 1.52
N VAL A 84 -2.00 19.53 1.63
CA VAL A 84 -1.12 19.10 2.72
C VAL A 84 0.27 19.76 2.63
N HIS A 85 0.70 20.10 1.42
CA HIS A 85 1.99 20.75 1.17
C HIS A 85 1.91 22.28 1.26
N GLU A 86 0.80 22.87 0.85
CA GLU A 86 0.64 24.32 0.66
C GLU A 86 -0.09 25.00 1.81
N SER A 87 -1.15 24.40 2.35
CA SER A 87 -1.94 25.01 3.42
C SER A 87 -1.47 24.58 4.80
N SER A 88 -1.32 25.55 5.71
CA SER A 88 -1.00 25.29 7.11
C SER A 88 -2.10 24.51 7.83
N THR A 89 -3.37 24.68 7.44
CA THR A 89 -4.51 24.01 8.11
C THR A 89 -4.52 22.50 7.92
N PHE A 90 -3.91 22.00 6.84
CA PHE A 90 -3.83 20.58 6.50
C PHE A 90 -2.40 20.03 6.65
N ALA A 91 -1.49 20.81 7.23
CA ALA A 91 -0.11 20.42 7.44
C ALA A 91 0.00 19.26 8.43
N ILE A 92 0.72 18.21 8.05
CA ILE A 92 1.04 17.10 8.95
C ILE A 92 2.03 17.59 10.02
N ASP A 93 1.63 17.50 11.28
CA ASP A 93 2.43 17.86 12.44
C ASP A 93 2.97 16.61 13.17
N PRO A 94 4.28 16.33 13.12
CA PRO A 94 4.89 15.19 13.79
C PRO A 94 4.94 15.32 15.32
N THR A 95 4.65 16.50 15.89
CA THR A 95 4.64 16.73 17.34
C THR A 95 3.30 16.38 18.00
N ASN A 96 2.25 16.23 17.19
CA ASN A 96 0.93 15.86 17.69
C ASN A 96 0.92 14.39 18.15
N PRO A 97 0.39 14.06 19.35
CA PRO A 97 0.33 12.67 19.84
C PRO A 97 -0.51 11.74 18.96
N ARG A 98 -1.40 12.28 18.13
CA ARG A 98 -2.19 11.51 17.15
C ARG A 98 -1.42 11.21 15.86
N PHE A 99 -0.21 11.74 15.70
CA PHE A 99 0.61 11.47 14.54
C PHE A 99 1.08 10.01 14.56
N THR A 100 0.79 9.30 13.48
CA THR A 100 1.31 7.95 13.28
C THR A 100 2.39 7.97 12.22
N LYS A 101 3.59 7.56 12.63
CA LYS A 101 4.73 7.41 11.72
C LYS A 101 4.59 6.13 10.89
N THR A 102 4.04 6.28 9.68
CA THR A 102 4.02 5.26 8.63
C THR A 102 4.98 5.64 7.51
N LYS A 103 5.34 4.68 6.64
CA LYS A 103 6.23 4.96 5.50
C LYS A 103 5.68 6.06 4.57
N ALA A 104 4.38 6.04 4.28
CA ALA A 104 3.73 7.05 3.44
C ALA A 104 3.75 8.46 4.08
N MET A 105 3.59 8.56 5.40
CA MET A 105 3.68 9.85 6.10
C MET A 105 5.10 10.43 6.07
N ASP A 106 6.12 9.57 6.19
CA ASP A 106 7.52 9.99 6.05
C ASP A 106 7.82 10.49 4.62
N GLU A 107 7.26 9.88 3.58
CA GLU A 107 7.39 10.32 2.18
C GLU A 107 6.74 11.70 1.96
N LEU A 108 5.52 11.92 2.45
CA LEU A 108 4.82 13.22 2.37
C LEU A 108 5.59 14.34 3.10
N LEU A 109 6.09 14.07 4.31
CA LEU A 109 6.89 15.04 5.07
C LEU A 109 8.22 15.35 4.38
N SER A 110 8.83 14.37 3.72
CA SER A 110 10.08 14.55 2.97
C SER A 110 9.88 15.40 1.73
N GLU A 111 8.79 15.19 1.00
CA GLU A 111 8.42 16.01 -0.15
C GLU A 111 8.11 17.45 0.26
N ARG A 112 7.35 17.67 1.33
CA ARG A 112 7.10 19.03 1.87
C ARG A 112 8.40 19.77 2.19
N ARG A 113 9.34 19.10 2.88
CA ARG A 113 10.67 19.67 3.18
C ARG A 113 11.47 19.98 1.92
N LYS A 114 11.36 19.16 0.88
CA LYS A 114 12.01 19.39 -0.42
C LYS A 114 11.46 20.64 -1.10
N ARG A 115 10.14 20.81 -1.14
CA ARG A 115 9.47 22.00 -1.70
C ARG A 115 9.86 23.27 -0.97
N GLN A 116 9.89 23.24 0.37
CA GLN A 116 10.32 24.40 1.16
C GLN A 116 11.77 24.81 0.90
N ARG A 117 12.68 23.84 0.70
CA ARG A 117 14.06 24.14 0.32
C ARG A 117 14.16 24.73 -1.09
N SER A 118 13.35 24.28 -2.04
CA SER A 118 13.37 24.84 -3.40
C SER A 118 12.77 26.23 -3.50
N THR A 119 11.84 26.61 -2.61
CA THR A 119 11.28 27.97 -2.57
C THR A 119 12.13 28.96 -1.78
N ALA A 120 13.09 28.47 -0.98
CA ALA A 120 13.95 29.28 -0.12
C ALA A 120 15.30 29.66 -0.78
N ASN A 121 15.50 29.24 -2.04
CA ASN A 121 16.58 29.70 -2.93
C ASN A 121 15.97 30.57 -4.04
#